data_AF-A0A1F4N1B3-F1
#
_entry.id   AF-A0A1F4N1B3-F1
#
_cell.length_a   1.000
_cell.length_b   1.000
_cell.length_c   1.000
_cell.angle_alpha   90.00
_cell.angle_beta   90.00
_cell.angle_gamma   90.00
#
_symmetry.space_group_name_H-M   'P 1'
#
loop_
_entity.id
_entity.type
_entity.pdbx_description
1 polymer ?
#
loop_
_entity_poly.entity_id
_entity_poly.type
_entity_poly.pdbx_seq_one_letter_code
_entity_poly.pdbx_strand_id
1 'polypeptide(L)'
;MFTRFEEFAATQMLGQPDSPPRSQGKLHFDHDWQRKLFGMALAVAKEGHFEWEDFRKQLIRSIGDWEQLECDSQPPWDYYERFLEALTRALEVKQLATGNELAQALAPR
;
A
#
# COMPACT_ATOMS: atom_id res chain seq x y z
N MET A 1 -0.03 -17.34 -15.04
CA MET A 1 -1.30 -16.61 -14.89
C MET A 1 -1.79 -16.85 -13.48
N PHE A 2 -1.58 -15.89 -12.56
CA PHE A 2 -1.93 -16.00 -11.13
C PHE A 2 -2.88 -14.86 -10.71
N THR A 3 -3.91 -14.61 -11.53
CA THR A 3 -4.80 -13.44 -11.43
C THR A 3 -5.79 -13.48 -10.27
N ARG A 4 -6.11 -14.65 -9.72
CA ARG A 4 -7.21 -14.79 -8.75
C ARG A 4 -6.98 -14.02 -7.44
N PHE A 5 -5.74 -13.95 -6.97
CA PHE A 5 -5.43 -13.22 -5.73
C PHE A 5 -5.46 -11.70 -5.94
N GLU A 6 -4.93 -11.21 -7.06
CA GLU A 6 -4.92 -9.78 -7.41
C GLU A 6 -6.35 -9.27 -7.63
N GLU A 7 -7.18 -10.05 -8.32
CA GLU A 7 -8.61 -9.77 -8.50
C GLU A 7 -9.36 -9.78 -7.18
N PHE A 8 -9.07 -10.75 -6.30
CA PHE A 8 -9.66 -10.80 -4.96
C PHE A 8 -9.28 -9.57 -4.14
N ALA A 9 -7.99 -9.23 -4.07
CA ALA A 9 -7.48 -8.08 -3.35
C ALA A 9 -8.10 -6.76 -3.85
N ALA A 10 -8.15 -6.57 -5.17
CA ALA A 10 -8.74 -5.39 -5.80
C ALA A 10 -10.27 -5.31 -5.59
N THR A 11 -10.96 -6.44 -5.52
CA THR A 11 -12.42 -6.51 -5.26
C THR A 11 -12.73 -6.20 -3.80
N GLN A 12 -11.93 -6.70 -2.86
CA GLN A 12 -12.08 -6.45 -1.42
C GLN A 12 -11.98 -4.97 -1.07
N MET A 13 -11.14 -4.22 -1.79
CA MET A 13 -10.96 -2.78 -1.59
C MET A 13 -12.03 -1.95 -2.31
N LEU A 14 -12.81 -2.53 -3.24
CA LEU A 14 -13.70 -1.77 -4.10
C LEU A 14 -14.82 -1.08 -3.29
N GLY A 15 -14.91 0.25 -3.40
CA GLY A 15 -15.91 1.05 -2.68
C GLY A 15 -15.60 1.23 -1.19
N GLN A 16 -14.37 0.92 -0.77
CA GLN A 16 -13.90 1.11 0.60
C GLN A 16 -12.98 2.34 0.69
N PRO A 17 -12.75 2.91 1.88
CA PRO A 17 -11.85 4.06 2.07
C PRO A 17 -10.42 3.82 1.57
N ASP A 18 -9.98 2.56 1.56
CA ASP A 18 -8.68 2.14 1.05
C ASP A 18 -8.66 1.83 -0.45
N SER A 19 -9.72 2.16 -1.20
CA SER A 19 -9.79 1.94 -2.65
C SER A 19 -8.64 2.65 -3.38
N PRO A 20 -7.86 1.91 -4.20
CA PRO A 20 -6.82 2.53 -5.01
C PRO A 20 -7.42 3.41 -6.11
N PRO A 21 -6.69 4.46 -6.55
CA PRO A 21 -7.12 5.32 -7.64
C PRO A 21 -7.31 4.51 -8.92
N ARG A 22 -8.39 4.79 -9.64
CA ARG A 22 -8.75 4.11 -10.88
C ARG A 22 -8.99 5.11 -11.99
N SER A 23 -8.50 4.77 -13.18
CA SER A 23 -8.75 5.49 -14.42
C SER A 23 -9.29 4.50 -15.45
N GLN A 24 -10.45 4.82 -16.04
CA GLN A 24 -11.16 3.94 -17.00
C GLN A 24 -11.36 2.50 -16.47
N GLY A 25 -11.66 2.35 -15.18
CA GLY A 25 -11.90 1.05 -14.53
C GLY A 25 -10.64 0.24 -14.20
N LYS A 26 -9.45 0.69 -14.60
CA LYS A 26 -8.16 0.06 -14.26
C LYS A 26 -7.47 0.82 -13.14
N LEU A 27 -6.58 0.13 -12.41
CA LEU A 27 -5.70 0.78 -11.44
C LEU A 27 -4.87 1.85 -12.14
N HIS A 28 -4.85 3.04 -11.56
CA HIS A 28 -4.10 4.18 -12.07
C HIS A 28 -2.82 4.35 -11.27
N PHE A 29 -1.69 4.44 -11.98
CA PHE A 29 -0.38 4.68 -11.39
C PHE A 29 0.24 5.87 -12.12
N ASP A 30 0.59 6.92 -11.40
CA ASP A 30 1.31 8.09 -11.90
C ASP A 30 2.80 7.80 -12.11
N HIS A 31 3.37 6.90 -11.30
CA HIS A 31 4.80 6.57 -11.36
C HIS A 31 5.05 5.05 -11.37
N ASP A 32 6.16 4.63 -11.98
CA ASP A 32 6.56 3.22 -12.04
C ASP A 32 6.75 2.56 -10.66
N TRP A 33 7.21 3.33 -9.66
CA TRP A 33 7.38 2.81 -8.31
C TRP A 33 6.05 2.43 -7.65
N GLN A 34 4.96 3.15 -7.95
CA GLN A 34 3.63 2.88 -7.40
C GLN A 34 3.12 1.51 -7.87
N ARG A 35 3.36 1.19 -9.15
CA ARG A 35 3.06 -0.14 -9.71
C ARG A 35 3.88 -1.24 -9.05
N LYS A 36 5.19 -1.01 -8.88
CA LYS A 36 6.10 -1.96 -8.21
C LYS A 36 5.68 -2.20 -6.77
N LEU A 37 5.34 -1.15 -6.04
CA LEU A 37 4.87 -1.19 -4.66
C LEU A 37 3.59 -2.00 -4.51
N PHE A 38 2.61 -1.76 -5.38
CA PHE A 38 1.35 -2.51 -5.38
C PHE A 38 1.58 -4.00 -5.67
N GLY A 39 2.41 -4.31 -6.67
CA GLY A 39 2.79 -5.69 -6.98
C GLY A 39 3.55 -6.37 -5.85
N MET A 40 4.42 -5.64 -5.15
CA MET A 40 5.16 -6.15 -3.99
C MET A 40 4.23 -6.51 -2.84
N ALA A 41 3.29 -5.62 -2.48
CA ALA A 41 2.31 -5.91 -1.43
C ALA A 41 1.49 -7.18 -1.74
N LEU A 42 1.07 -7.34 -3.01
CA LEU A 42 0.37 -8.53 -3.46
C LEU A 42 1.24 -9.79 -3.40
N ALA A 43 2.51 -9.70 -3.80
CA ALA A 43 3.43 -10.84 -3.77
C ALA A 43 3.66 -11.33 -2.34
N VAL A 44 3.97 -10.41 -1.42
CA VAL A 44 4.22 -10.74 0.00
C VAL A 44 2.96 -11.36 0.64
N ALA A 45 1.79 -10.78 0.39
CA ALA A 45 0.53 -11.33 0.91
C ALA A 45 0.21 -12.71 0.33
N LYS A 46 0.45 -12.90 -0.98
CA LYS A 46 0.24 -14.18 -1.66
C LYS A 46 1.17 -15.28 -1.14
N GLU A 47 2.38 -14.93 -0.73
CA GLU A 47 3.33 -15.85 -0.11
C GLU A 47 2.97 -16.21 1.34
N GLY A 48 1.90 -15.61 1.90
CA GLY A 48 1.42 -15.90 3.25
C GLY A 48 2.25 -15.23 4.34
N HIS A 49 3.11 -14.29 3.97
CA HIS A 49 3.94 -13.54 4.92
C HIS A 49 3.11 -12.57 5.77
N PHE A 50 2.00 -12.05 5.23
CA PHE A 50 0.95 -11.38 5.98
C PHE A 50 -0.42 -11.57 5.33
N GLU A 51 -1.48 -11.44 6.13
CA GLU A 51 -2.85 -11.44 5.62
C GLU A 51 -3.18 -10.13 4.93
N TRP A 52 -3.76 -10.19 3.73
CA TRP A 52 -4.13 -8.98 2.98
C TRP A 52 -5.01 -8.01 3.80
N GLU A 53 -5.89 -8.54 4.65
CA GLU A 53 -6.73 -7.74 5.52
C GLU A 53 -5.93 -6.97 6.59
N ASP A 54 -4.85 -7.53 7.13
CA ASP A 54 -3.98 -6.85 8.10
C ASP A 54 -3.27 -5.66 7.45
N PHE A 55 -2.88 -5.80 6.19
CA PHE A 55 -2.35 -4.68 5.40
C PHE A 55 -3.42 -3.61 5.15
N ARG A 56 -4.64 -4.02 4.73
CA ARG A 56 -5.75 -3.08 4.51
C ARG A 56 -6.10 -2.26 5.75
N LYS A 57 -6.11 -2.87 6.93
CA LYS A 57 -6.32 -2.15 8.21
C LYS A 57 -5.26 -1.08 8.44
N GLN A 58 -4.00 -1.38 8.12
CA GLN A 58 -2.90 -0.42 8.24
C GLN A 58 -3.00 0.70 7.19
N LEU A 59 -3.51 0.39 6.00
CA LEU A 59 -3.78 1.39 4.97
C LEU A 59 -4.89 2.36 5.38
N ILE A 60 -6.02 1.84 5.84
CA ILE A 60 -7.11 2.68 6.38
C ILE A 60 -6.59 3.56 7.52
N ARG A 61 -5.75 3.00 8.40
CA ARG A 61 -5.11 3.76 9.47
C ARG A 61 -4.18 4.84 8.94
N SER A 62 -3.31 4.56 7.98
CA SER A 62 -2.38 5.55 7.42
C SER A 62 -3.13 6.68 6.71
N ILE A 63 -4.21 6.35 5.99
CA ILE A 63 -5.12 7.34 5.40
C ILE A 63 -5.72 8.23 6.50
N GLY A 64 -6.28 7.62 7.55
CA GLY A 64 -6.87 8.36 8.66
C GLY A 64 -5.85 9.19 9.45
N ASP A 65 -4.62 8.70 9.64
CA ASP A 65 -3.53 9.42 10.28
C ASP A 65 -3.21 10.70 9.49
N TRP A 66 -3.22 10.65 8.15
CA TRP A 66 -3.02 11.82 7.31
C TRP A 66 -4.20 12.79 7.32
N GLU A 67 -5.44 12.29 7.33
CA GLU A 67 -6.65 13.12 7.41
C GLU A 67 -6.74 13.89 8.75
N GLN A 68 -6.10 13.38 9.80
CA GLN A 68 -6.03 14.02 11.11
C GLN A 68 -4.91 15.05 11.25
N LEU A 69 -4.01 15.18 10.27
CA LEU A 69 -2.96 16.19 10.29
C LEU A 69 -3.57 17.60 10.17
N GLU A 70 -3.00 18.55 10.90
CA GLU A 70 -3.36 19.96 10.77
C GLU A 70 -3.02 20.47 9.36
N CYS A 71 -3.88 21.30 8.76
CA CYS A 71 -3.73 21.79 7.38
C CYS A 71 -2.36 22.40 7.10
N ASP A 72 -1.74 23.10 8.06
CA ASP A 72 -0.43 23.73 7.90
C ASP A 72 0.74 22.73 7.88
N SER A 73 0.54 21.51 8.37
CA SER A 73 1.54 20.43 8.41
C SER A 73 1.19 19.25 7.51
N GLN A 74 0.10 19.34 6.74
CA GLN A 74 -0.38 18.25 5.91
C GLN A 74 0.39 18.23 4.58
N PRO A 75 1.19 17.17 4.30
CA PRO A 75 1.80 17.03 2.98
C PRO A 75 0.71 16.81 1.92
N PRO A 76 0.98 17.09 0.63
CA PRO A 76 0.04 16.81 -0.44
C PRO A 76 -0.51 15.38 -0.37
N TRP A 77 -1.79 15.21 -0.68
CA TRP A 77 -2.41 13.89 -0.69
C TRP A 77 -1.81 13.02 -1.80
N ASP A 78 -1.22 11.89 -1.41
CA ASP A 78 -0.80 10.83 -2.32
C ASP A 78 -1.21 9.47 -1.74
N TYR A 79 -2.09 8.77 -2.45
CA TYR A 79 -2.58 7.45 -2.04
C TYR A 79 -1.44 6.43 -1.92
N TYR A 80 -0.50 6.43 -2.86
CA TYR A 80 0.58 5.44 -2.88
C TYR A 80 1.66 5.72 -1.84
N GLU A 81 1.79 6.96 -1.37
CA GLU A 81 2.58 7.24 -0.17
C GLU A 81 1.95 6.63 1.09
N ARG A 82 0.63 6.79 1.27
CA ARG A 82 -0.10 6.13 2.37
C ARG A 82 -0.04 4.60 2.25
N PHE A 83 -0.11 4.08 1.03
CA PHE A 83 0.08 2.67 0.72
C PHE A 83 1.47 2.17 1.10
N LEU A 84 2.52 2.95 0.79
CA LEU A 84 3.90 2.62 1.13
C LEU A 84 4.11 2.57 2.64
N GLU A 85 3.59 3.57 3.33
CA GLU A 85 3.67 3.67 4.78
C GLU A 85 2.96 2.49 5.46
N ALA A 86 1.76 2.15 4.99
CA ALA A 86 1.02 0.98 5.46
C ALA A 86 1.74 -0.34 5.18
N LEU A 87 2.37 -0.49 4.01
CA LEU A 87 3.11 -1.70 3.68
C LEU A 87 4.35 -1.84 4.55
N THR A 88 5.06 -0.73 4.78
CA THR A 88 6.25 -0.68 5.65
C THR A 88 5.88 -1.13 7.06
N ARG A 89 4.83 -0.55 7.65
CA ARG A 89 4.32 -0.97 8.96
C ARG A 89 3.94 -2.46 8.98
N ALA A 90 3.34 -2.97 7.90
CA ALA A 90 2.92 -4.37 7.82
C ALA A 90 4.11 -5.33 7.81
N LEU A 91 5.17 -4.97 7.09
CA LEU A 91 6.41 -5.74 7.03
C LEU A 91 7.18 -5.69 8.36
N GLU A 92 7.20 -4.54 9.02
CA GLU A 92 7.84 -4.37 10.33
C GLU A 92 7.15 -5.19 11.42
N VAL A 93 5.81 -5.18 11.47
CA VAL A 93 5.02 -5.96 12.44
C VAL A 93 5.29 -7.46 12.30
N LYS A 94 5.57 -7.94 11.09
CA LYS A 94 5.87 -9.34 10.81
C LYS A 94 7.37 -9.65 10.82
N GLN A 95 8.22 -8.65 11.11
CA GLN A 95 9.68 -8.74 11.10
C GLN A 95 10.26 -9.30 9.79
N LEU A 96 9.58 -9.04 8.67
CA LEU A 96 9.96 -9.54 7.34
C LEU A 96 11.01 -8.67 6.66
N ALA A 97 11.05 -7.40 7.04
CA ALA A 97 12.07 -6.45 6.64
C ALA A 97 12.29 -5.48 7.80
N THR A 98 13.55 -5.14 8.03
CA THR A 98 13.91 -4.09 8.99
C THR A 98 13.66 -2.73 8.33
N GLY A 99 13.27 -1.70 9.10
CA GLY A 99 13.09 -0.34 8.57
C GLY A 99 14.30 0.17 7.78
N ASN A 100 15.52 -0.29 8.12
CA ASN A 100 16.74 -0.02 7.37
C ASN A 100 16.81 -0.67 5.98
N GLU A 101 16.31 -1.91 5.83
CA GLU A 101 16.25 -2.59 4.54
C GLU A 101 15.22 -1.94 3.61
N LEU A 102 14.10 -1.49 4.17
CA LEU A 102 13.09 -0.73 3.44
C LEU A 102 13.62 0.65 3.02
N ALA A 103 14.31 1.35 3.92
CA ALA A 103 14.96 2.63 3.60
C ALA A 103 16.00 2.48 2.48
N GLN A 104 16.82 1.41 2.48
CA GLN A 104 17.76 1.12 1.40
C GLN A 104 17.08 0.77 0.07
N ALA A 105 15.94 0.08 0.10
CA ALA A 105 15.18 -0.27 -1.10
C ALA A 105 14.45 0.94 -1.72
N LEU A 106 14.09 1.93 -0.89
CA LEU A 106 13.38 3.15 -1.29
C LEU A 106 14.32 4.32 -1.62
N ALA A 107 15.62 4.21 -1.32
CA ALA A 107 16.60 5.23 -1.68
C ALA A 107 16.68 5.39 -3.21
N PRO A 108 16.66 6.63 -3.73
CA PRO A 108 16.84 6.87 -5.16
C PRO A 108 18.22 6.33 -5.58
N ARG A 109 18.21 5.47 -6.59
CA ARG A 109 19.41 4.88 -7.19
C ARG A 109 20.08 5.83 -8.15
#